data_AF-A0A1S6FFK0-F1
#
_entry.id   AF-A0A1S6FFK0-F1
#
_cell.length_a   1.000
_cell.length_b   1.000
_cell.length_c   1.000
_cell.angle_alpha   90.00
_cell.angle_beta   90.00
_cell.angle_gamma   90.00
#
_symmetry.space_group_name_H-M   'P 1'
#
loop_
_entity.id
_entity.type
_entity.pdbx_description
1 polymer ?
#
loop_
_entity_poly.entity_id
_entity_poly.type
_entity_poly.pdbx_seq_one_letter_code
_entity_poly.pdbx_strand_id
1 'polypeptide(L)'
;MARLPDEELLRIAYPDAGDEFEAEAIAAARAEIGKRGISEDERPQLQSRIAELETEDSERAEQPLGKGGWVAFMLTAPILIVSIPAALVLYAMGYRRMAGDARGAIVGGWLIYLLLLFILAVGMMAMDG
;
A
#
# COMPACT_ATOMS: atom_id res chain seq x y z
N MET A 1 -5.55 12.78 14.21
CA MET A 1 -5.28 14.23 14.06
C MET A 1 -3.92 14.63 14.63
N ALA A 2 -3.65 14.52 15.93
CA ALA A 2 -2.40 15.04 16.55
C ALA A 2 -1.05 14.50 16.01
N ARG A 3 -1.03 13.42 15.21
CA ARG A 3 0.17 12.87 14.57
C ARG A 3 0.26 13.13 13.06
N LEU A 4 -0.77 13.73 12.46
CA LEU A 4 -0.75 14.07 11.04
C LEU A 4 0.22 15.23 10.80
N PRO A 5 0.97 15.19 9.69
CA PRO A 5 1.77 16.31 9.24
C PRO A 5 0.87 17.49 8.87
N ASP A 6 1.43 18.70 8.90
CA ASP A 6 0.65 19.93 8.75
C ASP A 6 0.07 20.07 7.33
N GLU A 7 0.79 19.56 6.32
CA GLU A 7 0.36 19.48 4.94
C GLU A 7 -0.94 18.65 4.79
N GLU A 8 -1.00 17.50 5.45
CA GLU A 8 -2.15 16.59 5.37
C GLU A 8 -3.34 17.10 6.20
N LEU A 9 -3.08 17.78 7.32
CA LEU A 9 -4.13 18.51 8.03
C LEU A 9 -4.73 19.64 7.20
N LEU A 10 -3.90 20.38 6.46
CA LEU A 10 -4.35 21.47 5.60
C LEU A 10 -5.22 20.93 4.46
N ARG A 11 -4.80 19.83 3.82
CA ARG A 11 -5.55 19.13 2.77
C ARG A 11 -6.92 18.66 3.24
N ILE A 12 -7.00 18.06 4.44
CA ILE A 12 -8.28 17.61 5.02
C ILE A 12 -9.16 18.80 5.43
N ALA A 13 -8.57 19.89 5.96
CA ALA A 13 -9.33 21.05 6.41
C ALA A 13 -9.91 21.90 5.25
N TYR A 14 -9.22 21.88 4.11
CA TYR A 14 -9.53 22.64 2.90
C TYR A 14 -9.36 21.75 1.65
N PRO A 15 -10.25 20.78 1.45
CA PRO A 15 -10.16 19.88 0.31
C PRO A 15 -10.38 20.58 -1.02
N ASP A 16 -9.64 20.14 -2.03
CA ASP A 16 -9.85 20.53 -3.43
C ASP A 16 -11.05 19.80 -4.05
N ALA A 17 -11.44 20.21 -5.25
CA ALA A 17 -12.67 19.76 -5.91
C ALA A 17 -12.75 18.24 -6.23
N GLY A 18 -11.70 17.47 -5.95
CA GLY A 18 -11.64 16.01 -6.12
C GLY A 18 -11.46 15.21 -4.83
N ASP A 19 -11.24 15.87 -3.69
CA ASP A 19 -10.99 15.20 -2.41
C ASP A 19 -12.31 15.03 -1.64
N GLU A 20 -12.70 13.78 -1.38
CA GLU A 20 -13.86 13.45 -0.57
C GLU A 20 -13.45 13.11 0.86
N PHE A 21 -13.64 14.05 1.79
CA PHE A 21 -13.49 13.80 3.23
C PHE A 21 -14.81 13.92 3.97
N GLU A 22 -14.97 13.13 5.03
CA GLU A 22 -16.12 13.23 5.92
C GLU A 22 -16.14 14.59 6.65
N ALA A 23 -17.33 15.16 6.86
CA ALA A 23 -17.49 16.45 7.52
C ALA A 23 -16.88 16.48 8.94
N GLU A 24 -16.90 15.36 9.66
CA GLU A 24 -16.27 15.22 10.97
C GLU A 24 -14.73 15.31 10.88
N ALA A 25 -14.14 14.73 9.84
CA ALA A 25 -12.70 14.81 9.58
C ALA A 25 -12.27 16.24 9.25
N ILE A 26 -13.05 16.95 8.41
CA ILE A 26 -12.80 18.37 8.09
C ILE A 26 -12.85 19.23 9.36
N ALA A 27 -13.87 19.03 10.19
CA ALA A 27 -14.03 19.78 11.44
C ALA A 27 -12.89 19.51 12.43
N ALA A 28 -12.48 18.25 12.57
CA ALA A 28 -11.37 17.86 13.44
C ALA A 28 -10.02 18.39 12.94
N ALA A 29 -9.80 18.45 11.62
CA ALA A 29 -8.60 19.02 11.03
C ALA A 29 -8.52 20.54 11.27
N ARG A 30 -9.62 21.28 11.07
CA ARG A 30 -9.68 22.72 11.37
C ARG A 30 -9.43 23.03 12.84
N ALA A 31 -9.99 22.22 13.75
CA ALA A 31 -9.76 22.37 15.18
C ALA A 31 -8.30 22.13 15.57
N GLU A 32 -7.65 21.13 14.95
CA GLU A 32 -6.23 20.82 15.19
C GLU A 32 -5.31 21.91 14.60
N ILE A 33 -5.60 22.45 13.41
CA ILE A 33 -4.89 23.61 12.83
C ILE A 33 -4.95 24.81 13.77
N GLY A 34 -6.14 25.13 14.28
CA GLY A 34 -6.33 26.22 15.24
C GLY A 34 -5.56 25.99 16.55
N LYS A 35 -5.46 24.74 17.01
CA LYS A 35 -4.70 24.36 18.21
C LYS A 35 -3.18 24.46 18.01
N ARG A 36 -2.69 24.17 16.80
CA ARG A 36 -1.27 24.27 16.43
C ARG A 36 -0.83 25.69 16.12
N GLY A 37 -1.77 26.61 15.93
CA GLY A 37 -1.47 28.02 15.68
C GLY A 37 -0.88 28.26 14.30
N ILE A 38 -1.15 27.37 13.33
CA ILE A 38 -0.70 27.52 11.94
C ILE A 38 -1.32 28.82 11.40
N SER A 39 -0.46 29.79 11.15
CA SER A 39 -0.84 31.14 10.77
C SER A 39 -1.27 31.22 9.31
N GLU A 40 -2.05 32.24 8.95
CA GLU A 40 -2.42 32.51 7.55
C GLU A 40 -1.19 32.74 6.66
N ASP A 41 -0.08 33.22 7.22
CA ASP A 41 1.18 33.47 6.49
C ASP A 41 1.97 32.18 6.19
N GLU A 42 1.72 31.10 6.92
CA GLU A 42 2.35 29.78 6.72
C GLU A 42 1.56 28.92 5.72
N ARG A 43 0.28 29.21 5.51
CA ARG A 43 -0.59 28.45 4.58
C ARG A 43 -0.09 28.43 3.13
N PRO A 44 0.40 29.53 2.52
CA PRO A 44 0.87 29.50 1.14
C PRO A 44 2.09 28.59 0.96
N GLN A 45 2.97 28.52 1.97
CA GLN A 45 4.15 27.65 1.94
C GLN A 45 3.77 26.18 2.09
N LEU A 46 2.77 25.88 2.90
CA LEU A 46 2.23 24.53 3.04
C LEU A 46 1.46 24.11 1.78
N GLN A 47 0.69 25.01 1.16
CA GLN A 47 0.01 24.75 -0.11
C GLN A 47 1.00 24.47 -1.25
N SER A 48 2.11 25.21 -1.33
CA SER A 48 3.14 24.91 -2.34
C SER A 48 3.77 23.54 -2.13
N ARG A 49 3.99 23.13 -0.87
CA ARG A 49 4.49 21.79 -0.55
C ARG A 49 3.50 20.68 -0.88
N ILE A 50 2.20 20.91 -0.63
CA ILE A 50 1.15 19.95 -1.01
C ILE A 50 1.17 19.75 -2.53
N ALA A 51 1.25 20.83 -3.32
CA ALA A 51 1.33 20.74 -4.77
C ALA A 51 2.61 20.02 -5.26
N GLU A 52 3.76 20.24 -4.61
CA GLU A 52 5.00 19.49 -4.90
C GLU A 52 4.83 17.99 -4.60
N LEU A 53 4.26 17.64 -3.45
CA LEU A 53 4.01 16.25 -3.06
C LEU A 53 3.03 15.55 -4.01
N GLU A 54 1.97 16.24 -4.43
CA GLU A 54 1.02 15.71 -5.41
C GLU A 54 1.67 15.49 -6.77
N THR A 55 2.56 16.40 -7.18
CA THR A 55 3.34 16.23 -8.40
C THR A 55 4.24 14.99 -8.29
N GLU A 56 5.01 14.84 -7.21
CA GLU A 56 5.84 13.66 -6.99
C GLU A 56 5.02 12.35 -6.95
N ASP A 57 3.87 12.34 -6.28
CA ASP A 57 3.02 11.17 -6.20
C ASP A 57 2.39 10.83 -7.54
N SER A 58 2.00 11.84 -8.34
CA SER A 58 1.53 11.62 -9.71
C SER A 58 2.63 11.03 -10.60
N GLU A 59 3.86 11.54 -10.50
CA GLU A 59 5.02 11.01 -11.23
C GLU A 59 5.35 9.57 -10.81
N ARG A 60 5.20 9.24 -9.52
CA ARG A 60 5.36 7.86 -9.03
C ARG A 60 4.22 6.95 -9.45
N ALA A 61 2.98 7.45 -9.49
CA ALA A 61 1.82 6.67 -9.90
C ALA A 61 1.90 6.25 -11.39
N GLU A 62 2.51 7.09 -12.22
CA GLU A 62 2.74 6.81 -13.65
C GLU A 62 3.98 5.95 -13.91
N GLN A 63 4.82 5.69 -12.90
CA GLN A 63 6.00 4.85 -13.09
C GLN A 63 5.61 3.40 -13.36
N PRO A 64 6.04 2.81 -14.49
CA PRO A 64 5.81 1.42 -14.76
C PRO A 64 6.54 0.55 -13.73
N LEU A 65 6.01 -0.64 -13.44
CA LEU A 65 6.72 -1.61 -12.61
C LEU A 65 8.14 -1.82 -13.15
N GLY A 66 9.13 -1.52 -12.32
CA GLY A 66 10.52 -1.79 -12.63
C GLY A 66 10.73 -3.28 -12.95
N LYS A 67 11.77 -3.60 -13.73
CA LYS A 67 12.03 -4.97 -14.21
C LYS A 67 11.99 -6.02 -13.09
N GLY A 68 12.57 -5.71 -11.92
CA GLY A 68 12.52 -6.58 -10.74
C GLY A 68 11.11 -6.78 -10.19
N GLY A 69 10.29 -5.72 -10.13
CA GLY A 69 8.88 -5.81 -9.73
C GLY A 69 8.06 -6.64 -10.72
N TRP A 70 8.34 -6.52 -12.02
CA TRP A 70 7.71 -7.32 -13.07
C TRP A 70 8.00 -8.82 -12.91
N VAL A 71 9.27 -9.18 -12.66
CA VAL A 71 9.69 -10.57 -12.42
C VAL A 71 9.05 -11.12 -11.14
N ALA A 72 9.08 -10.36 -10.05
CA ALA A 72 8.45 -10.76 -8.79
C ALA A 72 6.94 -11.01 -8.97
N PHE A 73 6.25 -10.12 -9.69
CA PHE A 73 4.82 -10.24 -9.97
C PHE A 73 4.52 -11.47 -10.83
N MET A 74 5.24 -11.69 -11.93
CA MET A 74 5.08 -12.87 -12.79
C MET A 74 5.27 -14.19 -12.04
N LEU A 75 6.21 -14.24 -11.10
CA LEU A 75 6.52 -15.43 -10.32
C LEU A 75 5.46 -15.71 -9.23
N THR A 76 4.94 -14.67 -8.58
CA THR A 76 4.00 -14.82 -7.46
C THR A 76 2.53 -14.81 -7.87
N ALA A 77 2.17 -14.15 -8.98
CA ALA A 77 0.79 -14.00 -9.43
C ALA A 77 0.06 -15.34 -9.65
N PRO A 78 0.63 -16.38 -10.29
CA PRO A 78 -0.07 -17.65 -10.51
C PRO A 78 -0.48 -18.33 -9.19
N ILE A 79 0.36 -18.23 -8.16
CA ILE A 79 0.10 -18.81 -6.84
C ILE A 79 -1.06 -18.05 -6.17
N LEU A 80 -1.05 -16.72 -6.24
CA LEU A 80 -2.12 -15.89 -5.66
C LEU A 80 -3.46 -16.07 -6.39
N ILE A 81 -3.44 -16.16 -7.71
CA ILE A 81 -4.62 -16.39 -8.55
C ILE A 81 -5.32 -17.71 -8.21
N VAL A 82 -4.58 -18.76 -7.86
CA VAL A 82 -5.19 -20.05 -7.52
C VAL A 82 -5.53 -20.14 -6.02
N SER A 83 -4.67 -19.64 -5.15
CA SER A 83 -4.82 -19.80 -3.70
C SER A 83 -5.96 -18.97 -3.09
N ILE A 84 -6.14 -17.72 -3.54
CA ILE A 84 -7.17 -16.82 -2.98
C ILE A 84 -8.59 -17.32 -3.31
N PRO A 85 -8.94 -17.66 -4.57
CA PRO A 85 -10.26 -18.18 -4.89
C PRO A 85 -10.51 -19.54 -4.26
N ALA A 86 -9.51 -20.43 -4.22
CA ALA A 86 -9.65 -21.73 -3.56
C ALA A 86 -9.99 -21.57 -2.06
N ALA A 87 -9.33 -20.63 -1.37
CA ALA A 87 -9.63 -20.33 0.03
C ALA A 87 -11.04 -19.75 0.22
N LEU A 88 -11.49 -18.84 -0.65
CA LEU A 88 -12.83 -18.27 -0.62
C LEU A 88 -13.92 -19.32 -0.87
N VAL A 89 -13.72 -20.21 -1.86
CA VAL A 89 -14.64 -21.29 -2.22
C VAL A 89 -14.77 -22.31 -1.08
N LEU A 90 -13.66 -22.70 -0.45
CA LEU A 90 -13.66 -23.58 0.72
C LEU A 90 -14.36 -22.95 1.94
N TYR A 91 -14.19 -21.64 2.13
CA TYR A 91 -14.86 -20.90 3.19
C TYR A 91 -16.37 -20.81 2.95
N ALA A 92 -16.80 -20.50 1.72
CA ALA A 92 -18.21 -20.41 1.34
C ALA A 92 -18.96 -21.75 1.48
N MET A 93 -18.27 -22.88 1.28
CA MET A 93 -18.85 -24.22 1.45
C MET A 93 -18.90 -24.71 2.91
N GLY A 94 -18.46 -23.91 3.89
CA GLY A 94 -18.56 -24.26 5.31
C GLY A 94 -17.56 -25.31 5.79
N TYR A 95 -16.61 -25.73 4.96
CA TYR A 95 -15.56 -26.71 5.29
C TYR A 95 -14.44 -26.09 6.14
N ARG A 96 -14.78 -25.65 7.37
CA ARG A 96 -13.84 -24.96 8.28
C ARG A 96 -12.56 -25.76 8.59
N ARG A 97 -12.63 -27.10 8.62
CA ARG A 97 -11.45 -27.97 8.83
C ARG A 97 -10.56 -28.04 7.59
N MET A 98 -11.14 -28.22 6.39
CA MET A 98 -10.37 -28.22 5.14
C MET A 98 -9.80 -26.84 4.81
N ALA A 99 -10.46 -25.75 5.21
CA ALA A 99 -9.90 -24.41 5.11
C ALA A 99 -8.64 -24.23 5.99
N GLY A 100 -8.58 -24.90 7.15
CA GLY A 100 -7.40 -24.96 8.01
C GLY A 100 -6.24 -25.70 7.34
N ASP A 101 -6.51 -26.88 6.79
CA ASP A 101 -5.51 -27.69 6.09
C ASP A 101 -5.03 -26.99 4.80
N ALA A 102 -5.94 -26.34 4.07
CA ALA A 102 -5.62 -25.54 2.89
C ALA A 102 -4.73 -24.34 3.25
N ARG A 103 -4.97 -23.65 4.38
CA ARG A 103 -4.06 -22.60 4.87
C ARG A 103 -2.67 -23.14 5.17
N GLY A 104 -2.60 -24.29 5.84
CA GLY A 104 -1.32 -24.96 6.13
C GLY A 104 -0.55 -25.32 4.85
N ALA A 105 -1.25 -25.87 3.85
CA ALA A 105 -0.68 -26.20 2.55
C ALA A 105 -0.25 -24.95 1.75
N ILE A 106 -1.02 -23.85 1.82
CA ILE A 106 -0.66 -22.58 1.17
C ILE A 106 0.60 -22.00 1.80
N VAL A 107 0.68 -21.94 3.14
CA VAL A 107 1.87 -21.43 3.85
C VAL A 107 3.09 -22.32 3.60
N GLY A 108 2.93 -23.65 3.69
CA GLY A 108 4.00 -24.60 3.41
C GLY A 108 4.48 -24.52 1.95
N GLY A 109 3.56 -24.41 1.00
CA GLY A 109 3.87 -24.21 -0.41
C GLY A 109 4.62 -22.90 -0.66
N TRP A 110 4.22 -21.82 0.02
CA TRP A 110 4.92 -20.54 -0.03
C TRP A 110 6.36 -20.64 0.49
N LEU A 111 6.58 -21.33 1.62
CA LEU A 111 7.92 -21.52 2.18
C LEU A 111 8.83 -22.33 1.25
N ILE A 112 8.32 -23.41 0.65
CA ILE A 112 9.08 -24.22 -0.32
C ILE A 112 9.38 -23.40 -1.58
N TYR A 113 8.41 -22.63 -2.07
CA TYR A 113 8.59 -21.79 -3.24
C TYR A 113 9.63 -20.70 -3.02
N LEU A 114 9.59 -20.00 -1.88
CA LEU A 114 10.61 -19.02 -1.50
C LEU A 114 11.99 -19.65 -1.36
N LEU A 115 12.09 -20.86 -0.80
CA LEU A 115 13.34 -21.59 -0.70
C LEU A 115 13.92 -21.91 -2.09
N LEU A 116 13.08 -22.34 -3.04
CA LEU A 116 13.50 -22.60 -4.42
C LEU A 116 13.97 -21.32 -5.12
N LEU A 117 13.23 -20.22 -4.98
CA LEU A 117 13.66 -18.92 -5.52
C LEU A 117 14.98 -18.46 -4.92
N PHE A 118 15.17 -18.66 -3.60
CA PHE A 118 16.41 -18.33 -2.93
C PHE A 118 17.59 -19.15 -3.46
N ILE A 119 17.43 -20.47 -3.60
CA ILE A 119 18.46 -21.34 -4.18
C ILE A 119 18.80 -20.92 -5.61
N LEU A 120 17.78 -20.62 -6.43
CA LEU A 120 17.96 -20.18 -7.81
C LEU A 120 18.71 -18.84 -7.88
N ALA A 121 18.35 -17.87 -7.03
CA ALA A 121 19.01 -16.57 -6.96
C ALA A 121 20.48 -16.68 -6.53
N VAL A 122 20.78 -17.48 -5.50
CA VAL A 122 22.15 -17.74 -5.04
C VAL A 122 22.96 -18.47 -6.12
N GLY A 123 22.35 -19.43 -6.80
CA GLY A 123 22.99 -20.16 -7.91
C GLY A 123 23.37 -19.25 -9.07
N MET A 124 22.51 -18.29 -9.44
CA MET A 124 22.83 -17.30 -10.47
C MET A 124 24.01 -16.40 -10.05
N MET A 125 24.00 -15.89 -8.80
CA MET A 125 25.09 -15.05 -8.30
C MET A 125 26.45 -15.77 -8.26
N ALA A 126 26.45 -17.08 -8.04
CA ALA A 126 27.69 -17.88 -8.01
C ALA A 126 28.27 -18.16 -9.42
N MET A 127 27.47 -18.00 -10.48
CA MET A 127 27.91 -18.21 -11.87
C MET A 127 28.46 -16.93 -12.52
N ASP A 128 28.10 -15.77 -11.98
CA ASP A 128 28.54 -14.45 -12.47
C ASP A 128 29.83 -13.94 -11.79
N GLY A 129 30.43 -14.74 -10.89
CA GLY A 129 31.63 -14.39 -10.10
C GLY A 129 32.90 -15.16 -10.44
#